data_AF-A0A1Q2CY42-F1
#
_entry.id   AF-A0A1Q2CY42-F1
#
_cell.length_a   1.000
_cell.length_b   1.000
_cell.length_c   1.000
_cell.angle_alpha   90.00
_cell.angle_beta   90.00
_cell.angle_gamma   90.00
#
_symmetry.space_group_name_H-M   'P 1'
#
loop_
_entity.id
_entity.type
_entity.pdbx_description
1 polymer ?
#
loop_
_entity_poly.entity_id
_entity_poly.type
_entity_poly.pdbx_seq_one_letter_code
_entity_poly.pdbx_strand_id
1 'polypeptide(L)'
;MRKWIAAAAVGVTAALASVVATTATALPLAPTPVAPVTGIPNPCASTKPFPEDASIAELKAGITENFGFELTGSQWTGERRPSIKILWQTLDAMECTTYRADLQKKVDGNVGFNASNIGGYAWGDWSLTKTGYVTFDFSKFQKALDSGDEGRLTRLVAHELAHVLNSDRYSDPEYWTIFKKLHASEGRFSQYAGSSVTETFADVVGYYVGRCALDNPYDTGKYDAYYEYAKTYVFGGKEFGPAPGETMNCTVPSADAELPMPGAEPTAEWLEGLSGE
;
A
#
# COMPACT_ATOMS: atom_id res chain seq x y z
N MET A 1 78.28 15.51 51.46
CA MET A 1 79.08 16.41 50.60
C MET A 1 79.15 15.79 49.20
N ARG A 2 78.54 16.40 48.18
CA ARG A 2 79.17 16.91 46.93
C ARG A 2 80.12 15.85 46.28
N LYS A 3 79.91 15.31 45.07
CA LYS A 3 79.73 16.01 43.78
C LYS A 3 79.31 15.06 42.62
N TRP A 4 78.36 15.49 41.77
CA TRP A 4 78.42 15.80 40.32
C TRP A 4 78.81 14.66 39.33
N ILE A 5 77.87 14.14 38.51
CA ILE A 5 77.48 14.42 37.08
C ILE A 5 78.22 13.58 36.02
N ALA A 6 77.44 12.82 35.21
CA ALA A 6 77.42 12.72 33.73
C ALA A 6 76.70 11.39 33.33
N ALA A 7 75.45 11.35 32.84
CA ALA A 7 74.91 11.78 31.55
C ALA A 7 75.51 11.07 30.31
N ALA A 8 74.75 10.12 29.74
CA ALA A 8 74.75 9.82 28.31
C ALA A 8 73.32 9.41 27.89
N ALA A 9 72.80 10.17 26.93
CA ALA A 9 71.43 10.15 26.43
C ALA A 9 71.32 9.36 25.12
N VAL A 10 70.21 8.66 24.92
CA VAL A 10 69.54 8.39 23.64
C VAL A 10 68.08 8.14 24.04
N GLY A 11 67.04 8.87 23.65
CA GLY A 11 66.75 9.61 22.44
C GLY A 11 65.31 9.24 22.07
N VAL A 12 64.30 9.90 22.67
CA VAL A 12 62.90 9.73 22.25
C VAL A 12 62.51 10.99 21.48
N THR A 13 62.41 10.79 20.17
CA THR A 13 61.92 11.74 19.19
C THR A 13 60.53 12.23 19.57
N ALA A 14 60.38 13.55 19.69
CA ALA A 14 59.10 14.22 19.78
C ALA A 14 58.37 14.09 18.42
N ALA A 15 57.22 13.43 18.42
CA ALA A 15 56.24 13.57 17.35
C ALA A 15 55.17 14.55 17.81
N LEU A 16 55.16 15.72 17.17
CA LEU A 16 54.10 16.72 17.21
C LEU A 16 52.81 16.08 16.68
N ALA A 17 51.86 15.77 17.56
CA ALA A 17 50.48 15.47 17.15
C ALA A 17 49.66 16.75 17.30
N SER A 18 49.48 17.43 16.17
CA SER A 18 48.57 18.54 15.96
C SER A 18 47.17 18.17 16.47
N VAL A 19 46.62 18.95 17.39
CA VAL A 19 45.21 18.86 17.77
C VAL A 19 44.40 19.45 16.60
N VAL A 20 44.03 18.60 15.65
CA VAL A 20 43.05 18.96 14.62
C VAL A 20 41.68 18.92 15.30
N ALA A 21 41.08 20.10 15.52
CA ALA A 21 39.70 20.20 15.92
C ALA A 21 38.83 19.59 14.81
N THR A 22 38.29 18.39 15.05
CA THR A 22 37.30 17.78 14.18
C THR A 22 36.01 18.60 14.30
N THR A 23 35.73 19.42 13.30
CA THR A 23 34.38 19.96 13.09
C THR A 23 33.50 18.78 12.73
N ALA A 24 32.74 18.27 13.70
CA ALA A 24 31.69 17.30 13.44
C ALA A 24 30.61 18.00 12.60
N THR A 25 30.62 17.76 11.30
CA THR A 25 29.48 18.05 10.44
C THR A 25 28.35 17.15 10.92
N ALA A 26 27.31 17.74 11.51
CA ALA A 26 26.09 17.02 11.82
C ALA A 26 25.56 16.41 10.52
N LEU A 27 25.48 15.08 10.48
CA LEU A 27 24.81 14.37 9.40
C LEU A 27 23.39 14.94 9.27
N PRO A 28 22.83 15.05 8.04
CA PRO A 28 21.42 15.40 7.90
C PRO A 28 20.61 14.45 8.77
N LEU A 29 19.76 15.02 9.63
CA LEU A 29 18.87 14.24 10.49
C LEU A 29 18.15 13.24 9.60
N ALA A 30 18.30 11.95 9.90
CA ALA A 30 17.49 10.92 9.27
C ALA A 30 16.01 11.35 9.40
N PRO A 31 15.21 11.24 8.34
CA PRO A 31 13.81 11.59 8.41
C PRO A 31 13.17 10.82 9.58
N THR A 32 12.35 11.52 10.36
CA THR A 32 11.63 10.94 11.49
C THR A 32 10.91 9.68 11.01
N PRO A 33 11.08 8.51 11.66
CA PRO A 33 10.39 7.29 11.26
C PRO A 33 8.89 7.58 11.22
N VAL A 34 8.28 7.42 10.05
CA VAL A 34 6.83 7.45 9.89
C VAL A 34 6.29 6.25 10.66
N ALA A 35 5.29 6.45 11.52
CA ALA A 35 4.63 5.32 12.18
C ALA A 35 4.16 4.35 11.08
N PRO A 36 4.51 3.04 11.15
CA PRO A 36 4.21 2.13 10.07
C PRO A 36 2.69 2.09 9.86
N VAL A 37 2.27 2.33 8.61
CA VAL A 37 0.95 1.91 8.16
C VAL A 37 1.08 0.43 7.92
N THR A 38 0.35 -0.36 8.71
CA THR A 38 0.46 -1.80 8.62
C THR A 38 0.22 -2.25 7.18
N GLY A 39 1.16 -3.01 6.61
CA GLY A 39 1.08 -3.42 5.21
C GLY A 39 1.99 -2.66 4.23
N ILE A 40 2.45 -1.44 4.57
CA ILE A 40 3.16 -0.52 3.64
C ILE A 40 4.53 -0.13 4.24
N PRO A 41 5.64 -0.72 3.78
CA PRO A 41 6.99 -0.42 4.29
C PRO A 41 7.45 1.04 4.10
N ASN A 42 7.11 1.65 2.98
CA ASN A 42 7.51 3.01 2.63
C ASN A 42 6.29 3.86 2.28
N PRO A 43 5.41 4.19 3.25
CA PRO A 43 4.22 4.98 2.98
C PRO A 43 4.61 6.42 2.60
N CYS A 44 3.68 7.17 2.00
CA CYS A 44 3.79 8.62 1.96
C CYS A 44 3.86 9.18 3.39
N ALA A 45 4.53 10.33 3.56
CA ALA A 45 4.52 11.02 4.84
C ALA A 45 3.07 11.38 5.20
N SER A 46 2.64 10.98 6.40
CA SER A 46 1.27 11.22 6.85
C SER A 46 0.97 12.71 6.90
N THR A 47 -0.10 13.13 6.22
CA THR A 47 -0.61 14.50 6.29
C THR A 47 -1.93 14.57 7.05
N LYS A 48 -2.62 13.43 7.15
CA LYS A 48 -3.92 13.24 7.79
C LYS A 48 -3.82 12.08 8.78
N PRO A 49 -3.15 12.24 9.93
CA PRO A 49 -3.06 11.16 10.91
C PRO A 49 -4.45 10.71 11.36
N PHE A 50 -4.62 9.41 11.63
CA PHE A 50 -5.89 8.87 12.10
C PHE A 50 -6.26 9.48 13.46
N PRO A 51 -7.44 10.09 13.62
CA PRO A 51 -7.81 10.74 14.87
C PRO A 51 -8.34 9.71 15.89
N GLU A 52 -7.45 9.23 16.76
CA GLU A 52 -7.71 8.10 17.68
C GLU A 52 -8.93 8.30 18.59
N ASP A 53 -9.25 9.54 18.98
CA ASP A 53 -10.35 9.86 19.90
C ASP A 53 -11.64 10.34 19.20
N ALA A 54 -11.63 10.46 17.87
CA ALA A 54 -12.79 10.95 17.12
C ALA A 54 -14.00 10.00 17.22
N SER A 55 -15.20 10.53 17.32
CA SER A 55 -16.44 9.76 17.16
C SER A 55 -16.55 9.17 15.74
N ILE A 56 -17.42 8.18 15.56
CA ILE A 56 -17.66 7.60 14.23
C ILE A 56 -18.21 8.64 13.24
N ALA A 57 -19.02 9.58 13.72
CA ALA A 57 -19.52 10.67 12.87
C ALA A 57 -18.38 11.58 12.39
N GLU A 58 -17.44 11.92 13.26
CA GLU A 58 -16.24 12.71 12.92
C GLU A 58 -15.30 11.93 12.00
N LEU A 59 -15.11 10.63 12.21
CA LEU A 59 -14.33 9.78 11.30
C LEU A 59 -14.93 9.75 9.89
N LYS A 60 -16.26 9.61 9.80
CA LYS A 60 -16.97 9.65 8.51
C LYS A 60 -16.78 10.99 7.82
N ALA A 61 -17.02 12.09 8.54
CA ALA A 61 -16.84 13.44 8.03
C ALA A 61 -15.40 13.69 7.58
N GLY A 62 -14.42 13.23 8.37
CA GLY A 62 -13.00 13.36 8.07
C GLY A 62 -12.56 12.59 6.82
N ILE A 63 -13.13 11.41 6.53
CA ILE A 63 -12.85 10.71 5.26
C ILE A 63 -13.39 11.51 4.09
N THR A 64 -14.61 12.02 4.18
CA THR A 64 -15.19 12.86 3.11
C THR A 64 -14.40 14.16 2.93
N GLU A 65 -14.03 14.85 4.01
CA GLU A 65 -13.31 16.12 3.95
C GLU A 65 -11.88 15.96 3.42
N ASN A 66 -11.15 14.97 3.90
CA ASN A 66 -9.74 14.82 3.56
C ASN A 66 -9.53 14.06 2.25
N PHE A 67 -10.36 13.05 1.98
CA PHE A 67 -10.17 12.14 0.84
C PHE A 67 -11.26 12.29 -0.24
N GLY A 68 -12.37 12.97 0.03
CA GLY A 68 -13.40 13.27 -0.98
C GLY A 68 -14.38 12.13 -1.25
N PHE A 69 -14.37 11.06 -0.46
CA PHE A 69 -15.26 9.92 -0.64
C PHE A 69 -16.58 10.09 0.12
N GLU A 70 -17.70 9.87 -0.56
CA GLU A 70 -19.02 9.78 0.08
C GLU A 70 -19.17 8.45 0.81
N LEU A 71 -19.81 8.44 1.98
CA LEU A 71 -19.89 7.24 2.81
C LEU A 71 -21.32 6.76 3.02
N THR A 72 -21.53 5.47 2.85
CA THR A 72 -22.82 4.79 3.09
C THR A 72 -22.63 3.40 3.69
N GLY A 73 -23.72 2.72 4.02
CA GLY A 73 -23.70 1.40 4.65
C GLY A 73 -23.79 1.45 6.18
N SER A 74 -24.10 0.31 6.79
CA SER A 74 -24.43 0.18 8.21
C SER A 74 -23.24 -0.16 9.11
N GLN A 75 -22.10 -0.54 8.55
CA GLN A 75 -20.94 -1.00 9.32
C GLN A 75 -20.00 0.13 9.78
N TRP A 76 -20.35 1.39 9.55
CA TRP A 76 -19.67 2.53 10.19
C TRP A 76 -20.06 2.58 11.67
N THR A 77 -19.40 1.79 12.51
CA THR A 77 -19.70 1.67 13.94
C THR A 77 -18.44 1.67 14.79
N GLY A 78 -18.59 1.90 16.10
CA GLY A 78 -17.49 1.88 17.07
C GLY A 78 -16.74 0.54 17.10
N GLU A 79 -17.48 -0.57 16.98
CA GLU A 79 -16.92 -1.93 16.89
C GLU A 79 -15.99 -2.08 15.68
N ARG A 80 -16.29 -1.42 14.56
CA ARG A 80 -15.49 -1.49 13.32
C ARG A 80 -14.40 -0.42 13.22
N ARG A 81 -14.11 0.31 14.30
CA ARG A 81 -13.07 1.36 14.32
C ARG A 81 -11.71 0.86 13.78
N PRO A 82 -11.22 -0.35 14.13
CA PRO A 82 -9.96 -0.85 13.56
C PRO A 82 -9.99 -0.99 12.03
N SER A 83 -11.10 -1.45 11.45
CA SER A 83 -11.25 -1.55 9.99
C SER A 83 -11.28 -0.17 9.32
N ILE A 84 -11.97 0.80 9.94
CA ILE A 84 -11.97 2.20 9.49
C ILE A 84 -10.56 2.78 9.54
N LYS A 85 -9.78 2.46 10.57
CA LYS A 85 -8.39 2.89 10.71
C LYS A 85 -7.51 2.37 9.58
N ILE A 86 -7.61 1.09 9.21
CA ILE A 86 -6.88 0.52 8.06
C ILE A 86 -7.22 1.26 6.77
N LEU A 87 -8.51 1.48 6.50
CA LEU A 87 -8.94 2.24 5.32
C LEU A 87 -8.33 3.65 5.31
N TRP A 88 -8.47 4.39 6.41
CA TRP A 88 -7.94 5.75 6.54
C TRP A 88 -6.43 5.80 6.30
N GLN A 89 -5.68 4.96 7.01
CA GLN A 89 -4.22 4.95 6.94
C GLN A 89 -3.72 4.51 5.57
N THR A 90 -4.41 3.58 4.91
CA THR A 90 -4.07 3.18 3.54
C THR A 90 -4.26 4.33 2.56
N LEU A 91 -5.35 5.11 2.69
CA LEU A 91 -5.58 6.30 1.87
C LEU A 91 -4.48 7.35 2.09
N ASP A 92 -4.22 7.75 3.34
CA ASP A 92 -3.18 8.74 3.67
C ASP A 92 -1.77 8.29 3.22
N ALA A 93 -1.50 6.99 3.28
CA ALA A 93 -0.23 6.41 2.83
C ALA A 93 0.02 6.55 1.33
N MET A 94 -0.98 6.88 0.51
CA MET A 94 -0.86 7.09 -0.94
C MET A 94 -0.95 8.56 -1.35
N GLU A 95 -1.20 9.50 -0.42
CA GLU A 95 -1.55 10.90 -0.73
C GLU A 95 -0.42 11.74 -1.35
N CYS A 96 0.82 11.28 -1.31
CA CYS A 96 1.92 11.91 -2.05
C CYS A 96 1.93 11.59 -3.55
N THR A 97 0.94 10.82 -4.03
CA THR A 97 0.74 10.46 -5.44
C THR A 97 -0.53 11.10 -6.00
N THR A 98 -0.76 11.03 -7.32
CA THR A 98 -2.02 11.50 -7.92
C THR A 98 -3.15 10.49 -7.81
N TYR A 99 -2.90 9.29 -7.28
CA TYR A 99 -3.79 8.13 -7.36
C TYR A 99 -5.23 8.47 -6.95
N ARG A 100 -5.46 8.98 -5.74
CA ARG A 100 -6.80 9.38 -5.26
C ARG A 100 -7.48 10.39 -6.18
N ALA A 101 -6.75 11.43 -6.59
CA ALA A 101 -7.30 12.46 -7.46
C ALA A 101 -7.68 11.89 -8.83
N ASP A 102 -6.94 10.90 -9.33
CA ASP A 102 -7.27 10.23 -10.58
C ASP A 102 -8.48 9.32 -10.44
N LEU A 103 -8.65 8.61 -9.31
CA LEU A 103 -9.88 7.84 -9.01
C LEU A 103 -11.13 8.70 -9.07
N GLN A 104 -11.09 9.88 -8.43
CA GLN A 104 -12.23 10.80 -8.38
C GLN A 104 -12.58 11.39 -9.76
N LYS A 105 -11.66 11.38 -10.73
CA LYS A 105 -11.93 11.79 -12.11
C LYS A 105 -12.55 10.68 -12.97
N LYS A 106 -12.48 9.41 -12.57
CA LYS A 106 -12.89 8.26 -13.40
C LYS A 106 -14.40 8.03 -13.46
N VAL A 107 -15.16 8.68 -12.58
CA VAL A 107 -16.62 8.60 -12.56
C VAL A 107 -17.18 9.99 -12.82
N ASP A 108 -18.21 10.10 -13.65
CA ASP A 108 -18.99 11.34 -13.86
C ASP A 108 -19.83 11.68 -12.61
N GLY A 109 -19.19 11.70 -11.43
CA GLY A 109 -19.78 11.80 -10.10
C GLY A 109 -18.74 11.63 -8.98
N ASN A 110 -19.19 11.32 -7.76
CA ASN A 110 -18.31 11.03 -6.62
C ASN A 110 -18.13 9.51 -6.46
N VAL A 111 -16.88 9.04 -6.32
CA VAL A 111 -16.60 7.68 -5.85
C VAL A 111 -16.94 7.62 -4.36
N GLY A 112 -17.73 6.63 -3.95
CA GLY A 112 -18.07 6.44 -2.54
C GLY A 112 -17.51 5.15 -1.92
N PHE A 113 -17.53 5.09 -0.60
CA PHE A 113 -17.31 3.87 0.18
C PHE A 113 -18.61 3.38 0.82
N ASN A 114 -18.90 2.11 0.63
CA ASN A 114 -20.02 1.42 1.26
C ASN A 114 -19.49 0.40 2.28
N ALA A 115 -19.79 0.59 3.57
CA ALA A 115 -19.41 -0.38 4.60
C ALA A 115 -20.61 -1.30 4.89
N SER A 116 -20.63 -2.49 4.28
CA SER A 116 -21.78 -3.40 4.30
C SER A 116 -21.34 -4.87 4.19
N ASN A 117 -22.22 -5.78 4.64
CA ASN A 117 -22.00 -7.21 4.44
C ASN A 117 -22.00 -7.54 2.93
N ILE A 118 -21.02 -8.33 2.50
CA ILE A 118 -20.94 -8.86 1.13
C ILE A 118 -21.21 -10.37 1.19
N GLY A 119 -22.03 -10.90 0.26
CA GLY A 119 -22.28 -12.33 0.14
C GLY A 119 -21.03 -13.13 -0.25
N GLY A 120 -21.00 -14.43 0.06
CA GLY A 120 -19.92 -15.32 -0.37
C GLY A 120 -18.55 -14.99 0.23
N TYR A 121 -17.49 -15.22 -0.55
CA TYR A 121 -16.10 -15.13 -0.10
C TYR A 121 -15.46 -13.74 -0.27
N ALA A 122 -16.08 -12.80 -0.98
CA ALA A 122 -15.56 -11.44 -1.17
C ALA A 122 -15.54 -10.60 0.10
N TRP A 123 -14.49 -9.80 0.27
CA TRP A 123 -14.30 -8.88 1.41
C TRP A 123 -14.36 -7.43 0.96
N GLY A 124 -14.17 -7.19 -0.33
CA GLY A 124 -14.46 -5.94 -1.02
C GLY A 124 -15.04 -6.22 -2.39
N ASP A 125 -15.67 -5.20 -2.97
CA ASP A 125 -16.04 -5.17 -4.38
C ASP A 125 -16.16 -3.73 -4.88
N TRP A 126 -15.94 -3.53 -6.18
CA TRP A 126 -16.29 -2.29 -6.86
C TRP A 126 -17.61 -2.43 -7.61
N SER A 127 -18.59 -1.60 -7.26
CA SER A 127 -19.84 -1.41 -8.00
C SER A 127 -20.78 -2.63 -8.09
N LEU A 128 -20.48 -3.76 -7.43
CA LEU A 128 -21.32 -4.97 -7.44
C LEU A 128 -22.39 -4.91 -6.36
N THR A 129 -22.00 -4.62 -5.12
CA THR A 129 -22.94 -4.48 -4.00
C THR A 129 -23.69 -3.15 -4.07
N LYS A 130 -23.02 -2.08 -4.52
CA LYS A 130 -23.63 -0.76 -4.73
C LYS A 130 -22.94 -0.04 -5.88
N THR A 131 -23.69 0.30 -6.92
CA THR A 131 -23.17 0.99 -8.11
C THR A 131 -22.45 2.29 -7.75
N GLY A 132 -21.24 2.48 -8.28
CA GLY A 132 -20.41 3.68 -8.05
C GLY A 132 -19.72 3.74 -6.68
N TYR A 133 -19.77 2.65 -5.90
CA TYR A 133 -19.15 2.57 -4.59
C TYR A 133 -18.19 1.39 -4.53
N VAL A 134 -17.05 1.60 -3.86
CA VAL A 134 -16.24 0.51 -3.35
C VAL A 134 -16.89 0.04 -2.06
N THR A 135 -17.32 -1.21 -2.02
CA THR A 135 -17.88 -1.83 -0.83
C THR A 135 -16.78 -2.56 -0.08
N PHE A 136 -16.69 -2.35 1.23
CA PHE A 136 -15.86 -3.14 2.13
C PHE A 136 -16.75 -3.80 3.19
N ASP A 137 -16.54 -5.09 3.41
CA ASP A 137 -17.17 -5.82 4.50
C ASP A 137 -16.29 -5.76 5.75
N PHE A 138 -16.51 -4.74 6.57
CA PHE A 138 -15.77 -4.55 7.81
C PHE A 138 -16.01 -5.68 8.84
N SER A 139 -17.11 -6.43 8.73
CA SER A 139 -17.29 -7.62 9.57
C SER A 139 -16.31 -8.73 9.20
N LYS A 140 -15.97 -8.86 7.90
CA LYS A 140 -14.93 -9.80 7.44
C LYS A 140 -13.54 -9.25 7.72
N PHE A 141 -13.30 -7.95 7.58
CA PHE A 141 -12.02 -7.34 7.95
C PHE A 141 -11.61 -7.70 9.39
N GLN A 142 -12.58 -7.74 10.32
CA GLN A 142 -12.32 -8.14 11.70
C GLN A 142 -11.64 -9.51 11.79
N LYS A 143 -11.97 -10.47 10.90
CA LYS A 143 -11.34 -11.79 10.90
C LYS A 143 -9.85 -11.73 10.57
N ALA A 144 -9.45 -10.90 9.60
CA ALA A 144 -8.03 -10.71 9.28
C ALA A 144 -7.30 -9.93 10.38
N LEU A 145 -7.98 -8.98 11.03
CA LEU A 145 -7.43 -8.27 12.19
C LEU A 145 -7.19 -9.25 13.36
N ASP A 146 -8.14 -10.15 13.62
CA ASP A 146 -8.03 -11.16 14.67
C ASP A 146 -6.89 -12.16 14.38
N SER A 147 -6.56 -12.41 13.11
CA SER A 147 -5.43 -13.26 12.69
C SER A 147 -4.11 -12.50 12.48
N GLY A 148 -4.08 -11.18 12.71
CA GLY A 148 -2.90 -10.34 12.50
C GLY A 148 -2.47 -10.18 11.04
N ASP A 149 -3.39 -10.36 10.09
CA ASP A 149 -3.17 -10.22 8.64
C ASP A 149 -3.65 -8.85 8.12
N GLU A 150 -3.14 -7.79 8.75
CA GLU A 150 -3.44 -6.42 8.35
C GLU A 150 -2.89 -6.09 6.94
N GLY A 151 -1.80 -6.74 6.53
CA GLY A 151 -1.20 -6.57 5.20
C GLY A 151 -2.18 -6.93 4.07
N ARG A 152 -2.96 -8.01 4.23
CA ARG A 152 -4.04 -8.36 3.31
C ARG A 152 -5.10 -7.28 3.18
N LEU A 153 -5.48 -6.64 4.29
CA LEU A 153 -6.50 -5.58 4.27
C LEU A 153 -6.02 -4.35 3.52
N THR A 154 -4.77 -3.95 3.72
CA THR A 154 -4.14 -2.87 2.97
C THR A 154 -4.08 -3.17 1.47
N ARG A 155 -3.63 -4.38 1.10
CA ARG A 155 -3.66 -4.85 -0.30
C ARG A 155 -5.07 -4.83 -0.86
N LEU A 156 -6.07 -5.28 -0.08
CA LEU A 156 -7.47 -5.30 -0.51
C LEU A 156 -8.00 -3.90 -0.77
N VAL A 157 -7.75 -2.94 0.12
CA VAL A 157 -8.17 -1.54 -0.09
C VAL A 157 -7.59 -0.98 -1.39
N ALA A 158 -6.28 -1.15 -1.62
CA ALA A 158 -5.65 -0.68 -2.85
C ALA A 158 -6.12 -1.43 -4.11
N HIS A 159 -6.39 -2.74 -3.99
CA HIS A 159 -6.95 -3.57 -5.05
C HIS A 159 -8.35 -3.08 -5.48
N GLU A 160 -9.27 -2.85 -4.54
CA GLU A 160 -10.62 -2.38 -4.90
C GLU A 160 -10.61 -0.98 -5.53
N LEU A 161 -9.72 -0.10 -5.05
CA LEU A 161 -9.52 1.21 -5.65
C LEU A 161 -8.94 1.13 -7.07
N ALA A 162 -8.18 0.09 -7.39
CA ALA A 162 -7.69 -0.13 -8.75
C ALA A 162 -8.82 -0.46 -9.72
N HIS A 163 -9.87 -1.15 -9.28
CA HIS A 163 -11.07 -1.33 -10.12
C HIS A 163 -11.79 -0.02 -10.42
N VAL A 164 -11.75 0.94 -9.48
CA VAL A 164 -12.22 2.32 -9.74
C VAL A 164 -11.35 2.98 -10.80
N LEU A 165 -10.01 2.91 -10.66
CA LEU A 165 -9.10 3.48 -11.64
C LEU A 165 -9.38 2.92 -13.04
N ASN A 166 -9.71 1.64 -13.10
CA ASN A 166 -9.99 0.89 -14.32
C ASN A 166 -11.46 0.92 -14.79
N SER A 167 -12.30 1.78 -14.22
CA SER A 167 -13.70 1.91 -14.65
C SER A 167 -13.82 2.46 -16.07
N ASP A 168 -12.86 3.25 -16.53
CA ASP A 168 -12.83 3.88 -17.85
C ASP A 168 -12.22 3.00 -18.95
N ARG A 169 -11.89 1.74 -18.64
CA ARG A 169 -11.19 0.78 -19.53
C ARG A 169 -11.78 0.65 -20.94
N TYR A 170 -13.08 0.87 -21.11
CA TYR A 170 -13.78 0.78 -22.39
C TYR A 170 -13.46 1.94 -23.35
N SER A 171 -12.87 3.02 -22.83
CA SER A 171 -12.34 4.13 -23.64
C SER A 171 -10.90 3.90 -24.12
N ASP A 172 -10.32 2.74 -23.80
CA ASP A 172 -8.94 2.37 -24.10
C ASP A 172 -7.88 3.44 -23.72
N PRO A 173 -7.91 3.94 -22.46
CA PRO A 173 -6.93 4.92 -22.02
C PRO A 173 -5.51 4.33 -22.09
N GLU A 174 -4.51 5.19 -22.25
CA GLU A 174 -3.12 4.79 -22.51
C GLU A 174 -2.60 3.78 -21.47
N TYR A 175 -2.78 4.07 -20.18
CA TYR A 175 -2.34 3.17 -19.10
C TYR A 175 -2.94 1.76 -19.26
N TRP A 176 -4.22 1.66 -19.64
CA TRP A 176 -4.92 0.39 -19.80
C TRP A 176 -4.45 -0.36 -21.05
N THR A 177 -4.27 0.36 -22.17
CA THR A 177 -3.75 -0.22 -23.40
C THR A 177 -2.36 -0.82 -23.21
N ILE A 178 -1.51 -0.14 -22.43
CA ILE A 178 -0.18 -0.64 -22.07
C ILE A 178 -0.31 -1.87 -21.16
N PHE A 179 -1.20 -1.83 -20.16
CA PHE A 179 -1.40 -2.96 -19.27
C PHE A 179 -1.87 -4.22 -19.99
N LYS A 180 -2.82 -4.10 -20.94
CA LYS A 180 -3.30 -5.25 -21.73
C LYS A 180 -2.16 -5.94 -22.48
N LYS A 181 -1.24 -5.16 -23.06
CA LYS A 181 -0.04 -5.69 -23.74
C LYS A 181 0.91 -6.38 -22.77
N LEU A 182 1.15 -5.76 -21.62
CA LEU A 182 1.97 -6.33 -20.56
C LEU A 182 1.40 -7.64 -20.04
N HIS A 183 0.09 -7.70 -19.81
CA HIS A 183 -0.57 -8.93 -19.37
C HIS A 183 -0.48 -10.05 -20.41
N ALA A 184 -0.57 -9.71 -21.70
CA ALA A 184 -0.38 -10.69 -22.77
C ALA A 184 1.06 -11.25 -22.81
N SER A 185 2.07 -10.50 -22.38
CA SER A 185 3.47 -10.95 -22.38
C SER A 185 3.88 -11.67 -21.09
N GLU A 186 3.50 -11.15 -19.93
CA GLU A 186 3.90 -11.66 -18.61
C GLU A 186 3.00 -12.79 -18.11
N GLY A 187 1.74 -12.81 -18.55
CA GLY A 187 0.74 -13.77 -18.12
C GLY A 187 0.33 -13.58 -16.67
N ARG A 188 0.07 -14.68 -15.97
CA ARG A 188 -0.56 -14.66 -14.64
C ARG A 188 0.38 -14.08 -13.57
N PHE A 189 -0.08 -13.04 -12.89
CA PHE A 189 0.64 -12.36 -11.79
C PHE A 189 0.47 -13.07 -10.43
N SER A 190 -0.75 -13.49 -10.10
CA SER A 190 -1.06 -14.14 -8.81
C SER A 190 -2.02 -15.31 -9.01
N GLN A 191 -2.13 -16.20 -8.01
CA GLN A 191 -3.19 -17.21 -8.02
C GLN A 191 -4.59 -16.57 -7.90
N TYR A 192 -4.73 -15.45 -7.19
CA TYR A 192 -5.99 -14.73 -6.99
C TYR A 192 -6.58 -14.19 -8.30
N ALA A 193 -5.75 -13.57 -9.16
CA ALA A 193 -6.19 -12.90 -10.38
C ALA A 193 -6.71 -13.83 -11.50
N GLY A 194 -6.50 -15.14 -11.37
CA GLY A 194 -6.90 -16.10 -12.41
C GLY A 194 -6.33 -15.74 -13.79
N SER A 195 -7.20 -15.67 -14.81
CA SER A 195 -6.87 -15.18 -16.15
C SER A 195 -7.52 -13.82 -16.47
N SER A 196 -8.18 -13.20 -15.49
CA SER A 196 -8.86 -11.92 -15.69
C SER A 196 -7.85 -10.78 -15.74
N VAL A 197 -7.88 -10.00 -16.83
CA VAL A 197 -6.97 -8.85 -16.99
C VAL A 197 -7.27 -7.77 -15.95
N THR A 198 -8.54 -7.55 -15.61
CA THR A 198 -8.94 -6.53 -14.64
C THR A 198 -8.58 -6.92 -13.21
N GLU A 199 -8.73 -8.19 -12.85
CA GLU A 199 -8.27 -8.71 -11.55
C GLU A 199 -6.75 -8.69 -11.45
N THR A 200 -6.06 -9.04 -12.55
CA THR A 200 -4.59 -8.96 -12.59
C THR A 200 -4.12 -7.51 -12.42
N PHE A 201 -4.80 -6.54 -13.05
CA PHE A 201 -4.51 -5.12 -12.84
C PHE A 201 -4.68 -4.71 -11.38
N ALA A 202 -5.81 -5.09 -10.78
CA ALA A 202 -6.09 -4.77 -9.39
C ALA A 202 -5.12 -5.44 -8.42
N ASP A 203 -4.66 -6.66 -8.71
CA ASP A 203 -3.60 -7.33 -7.94
C ASP A 203 -2.24 -6.67 -8.08
N VAL A 204 -1.85 -6.33 -9.31
CA VAL A 204 -0.60 -5.63 -9.58
C VAL A 204 -0.53 -4.34 -8.76
N VAL A 205 -1.62 -3.57 -8.72
CA VAL A 205 -1.72 -2.34 -7.90
C VAL A 205 -1.81 -2.64 -6.40
N GLY A 206 -2.66 -3.60 -6.01
CA GLY A 206 -2.90 -3.95 -4.60
C GLY A 206 -1.63 -4.45 -3.90
N TYR A 207 -0.91 -5.37 -4.53
CA TYR A 207 0.36 -5.89 -4.00
C TYR A 207 1.51 -4.89 -4.13
N TYR A 208 1.42 -3.91 -5.03
CA TYR A 208 2.42 -2.84 -5.16
C TYR A 208 2.35 -1.89 -3.97
N VAL A 209 1.15 -1.60 -3.46
CA VAL A 209 0.95 -0.78 -2.24
C VAL A 209 1.10 -1.62 -0.97
N GLY A 210 0.31 -2.69 -0.86
CA GLY A 210 0.29 -3.61 0.28
C GLY A 210 1.46 -4.59 0.24
N ARG A 211 2.69 -4.08 0.26
CA ARG A 211 3.90 -4.89 0.08
C ARG A 211 4.04 -5.99 1.13
N CYS A 212 3.53 -5.79 2.36
CA CYS A 212 3.55 -6.80 3.42
C CYS A 212 2.34 -7.75 3.45
N ALA A 213 1.52 -7.79 2.41
CA ALA A 213 0.53 -8.84 2.26
C ALA A 213 1.23 -10.20 2.05
N LEU A 214 0.63 -11.28 2.58
CA LEU A 214 1.13 -12.64 2.36
C LEU A 214 1.24 -12.97 0.87
N ASP A 215 2.21 -13.83 0.55
CA ASP A 215 2.46 -14.36 -0.79
C ASP A 215 2.58 -13.28 -1.87
N ASN A 216 3.17 -12.13 -1.53
CA ASN A 216 3.33 -11.04 -2.47
C ASN A 216 4.17 -11.49 -3.68
N PRO A 217 3.61 -11.50 -4.91
CA PRO A 217 4.32 -12.04 -6.07
C PRO A 217 5.64 -11.32 -6.38
N TYR A 218 5.74 -10.03 -6.05
CA TYR A 218 6.96 -9.24 -6.28
C TYR A 218 8.15 -9.71 -5.43
N ASP A 219 7.92 -10.46 -4.35
CA ASP A 219 9.00 -10.94 -3.47
C ASP A 219 9.87 -11.99 -4.15
N THR A 220 9.40 -12.56 -5.28
CA THR A 220 10.17 -13.50 -6.09
C THR A 220 11.16 -12.82 -7.06
N GLY A 221 11.00 -11.52 -7.33
CA GLY A 221 11.72 -10.82 -8.40
C GLY A 221 11.33 -11.27 -9.82
N LYS A 222 10.30 -12.09 -9.98
CA LYS A 222 9.84 -12.57 -11.29
C LYS A 222 9.03 -11.51 -12.04
N TYR A 223 8.32 -10.65 -11.31
CA TYR A 223 7.27 -9.79 -11.85
C TYR A 223 7.69 -8.31 -11.94
N ASP A 224 8.95 -8.05 -12.25
CA ASP A 224 9.54 -6.70 -12.34
C ASP A 224 8.82 -5.80 -13.35
N ALA A 225 8.37 -6.36 -14.48
CA ALA A 225 7.66 -5.59 -15.49
C ALA A 225 6.31 -5.05 -15.00
N TYR A 226 5.59 -5.84 -14.18
CA TYR A 226 4.38 -5.37 -13.50
C TYR A 226 4.67 -4.33 -12.43
N TYR A 227 5.77 -4.49 -11.70
CA TYR A 227 6.21 -3.53 -10.70
C TYR A 227 6.51 -2.17 -11.33
N GLU A 228 7.32 -2.16 -12.39
CA GLU A 228 7.68 -0.95 -13.13
C GLU A 228 6.47 -0.29 -13.80
N TYR A 229 5.50 -1.10 -14.24
CA TYR A 229 4.23 -0.59 -14.73
C TYR A 229 3.47 0.17 -13.64
N ALA A 230 3.24 -0.46 -12.47
CA ALA A 230 2.51 0.18 -11.37
C ALA A 230 3.22 1.45 -10.90
N LYS A 231 4.55 1.39 -10.77
CA LYS A 231 5.40 2.53 -10.45
C LYS A 231 5.19 3.69 -11.42
N THR A 232 5.28 3.42 -12.72
CA THR A 232 5.29 4.46 -13.76
C THR A 232 3.90 5.02 -14.04
N TYR A 233 2.92 4.13 -14.25
CA TYR A 233 1.61 4.51 -14.81
C TYR A 233 0.52 4.71 -13.76
N VAL A 234 0.70 4.20 -12.54
CA VAL A 234 -0.31 4.31 -11.47
C VAL A 234 0.14 5.25 -10.36
N PHE A 235 1.42 5.20 -9.96
CA PHE A 235 1.91 5.92 -8.78
C PHE A 235 2.98 6.97 -9.06
N GLY A 236 3.24 7.31 -10.33
CA GLY A 236 4.09 8.45 -10.71
C GLY A 236 5.53 8.37 -10.18
N GLY A 237 6.08 7.15 -10.08
CA GLY A 237 7.43 6.88 -9.60
C GLY A 237 7.54 6.60 -8.10
N LYS A 238 6.46 6.73 -7.31
CA LYS A 238 6.47 6.43 -5.89
C LYS A 238 6.59 4.91 -5.65
N GLU A 239 7.57 4.53 -4.85
CA GLU A 239 7.77 3.17 -4.37
C GLU A 239 7.28 3.02 -2.93
N PHE A 240 6.50 1.96 -2.67
CA PHE A 240 5.92 1.65 -1.35
C PHE A 240 6.67 0.56 -0.59
N GLY A 241 7.71 -0.03 -1.19
CA GLY A 241 8.60 -0.99 -0.57
C GLY A 241 9.94 -1.06 -1.31
N PRO A 242 10.81 -2.01 -0.94
CA PRO A 242 12.02 -2.29 -1.67
C PRO A 242 11.70 -2.89 -3.06
N ALA A 243 12.71 -2.92 -3.92
CA ALA A 243 12.58 -3.45 -5.27
C ALA A 243 12.14 -4.93 -5.25
N PRO A 244 11.55 -5.44 -6.34
CA PRO A 244 11.21 -6.85 -6.43
C PRO A 244 12.39 -7.78 -6.11
N GLY A 245 12.13 -8.88 -5.41
CA GLY A 245 13.15 -9.84 -4.97
C GLY A 245 14.02 -9.40 -3.79
N GLU A 246 13.93 -8.14 -3.34
CA GLU A 246 14.63 -7.68 -2.14
C GLU A 246 13.85 -8.04 -0.86
N THR A 247 14.59 -8.27 0.23
CA THR A 247 13.99 -8.64 1.51
C THR A 247 13.15 -7.50 2.08
N MET A 248 11.88 -7.79 2.32
CA MET A 248 10.94 -6.89 2.96
C MET A 248 11.16 -6.88 4.48
N ASN A 249 11.24 -5.71 5.11
CA ASN A 249 11.15 -5.60 6.55
C ASN A 249 9.70 -5.29 6.95
N CYS A 250 8.88 -6.34 7.03
CA CYS A 250 7.52 -6.23 7.52
C CYS A 250 7.45 -6.60 8.99
N THR A 251 6.79 -5.76 9.77
CA THR A 251 6.48 -6.05 11.18
C THR A 251 5.29 -7.01 11.34
N VAL A 252 4.67 -7.43 10.23
CA VAL A 252 3.46 -8.26 10.08
C VAL A 252 3.53 -9.02 8.74
N PRO A 253 2.84 -10.15 8.52
CA PRO A 253 1.89 -10.83 9.41
C PRO A 253 2.57 -11.76 10.41
N SER A 254 1.78 -12.26 11.38
CA SER A 254 2.21 -13.40 12.20
C SER A 254 2.35 -14.68 11.35
N ALA A 255 3.15 -15.64 11.81
CA ALA A 255 3.37 -16.90 11.08
C ALA A 255 2.10 -17.75 10.89
N ASP A 256 1.01 -17.45 11.61
CA ASP A 256 -0.23 -18.22 11.64
C ASP A 256 -1.39 -17.55 10.86
N ALA A 257 -1.11 -16.49 10.08
CA ALA A 257 -2.13 -15.77 9.32
C ALA A 257 -2.77 -16.66 8.23
N GLU A 258 -4.11 -16.59 8.11
CA GLU A 258 -4.86 -17.36 7.10
C GLU A 258 -4.54 -16.91 5.68
N LEU A 259 -4.29 -17.88 4.79
CA LEU A 259 -4.05 -17.60 3.37
C LEU A 259 -5.25 -16.87 2.73
N PRO A 260 -5.00 -15.89 1.83
CA PRO A 260 -6.05 -15.16 1.15
C PRO A 260 -6.92 -16.10 0.29
N MET A 261 -8.24 -15.98 0.43
CA MET A 261 -9.23 -16.66 -0.41
C MET A 261 -9.82 -15.68 -1.44
N PRO A 262 -10.16 -16.14 -2.66
CA PRO A 262 -10.67 -15.28 -3.73
C PRO A 262 -12.02 -14.62 -3.41
N GLY A 263 -12.22 -13.40 -3.94
CA GLY A 263 -13.52 -12.74 -3.98
C GLY A 263 -14.49 -13.46 -4.94
N ALA A 264 -15.78 -13.14 -4.84
CA ALA A 264 -16.81 -13.71 -5.70
C ALA A 264 -16.71 -13.12 -7.11
N GLU A 265 -16.56 -13.98 -8.11
CA GLU A 265 -16.66 -13.63 -9.53
C GLU A 265 -18.02 -12.98 -9.83
N PRO A 266 -18.09 -11.90 -10.63
CA PRO A 266 -19.36 -11.41 -11.13
C PRO A 266 -19.97 -12.44 -12.11
N THR A 267 -21.07 -13.09 -11.71
CA THR A 267 -21.79 -14.08 -12.53
C THR A 267 -22.77 -13.47 -13.54
N ALA A 268 -22.61 -12.20 -13.91
CA ALA A 268 -23.60 -11.50 -14.72
C ALA A 268 -23.37 -11.74 -16.22
N GLU A 269 -24.39 -12.24 -16.93
CA GLU A 269 -24.38 -12.63 -18.36
C GLU A 269 -23.88 -11.54 -19.33
N TRP A 270 -23.83 -10.26 -18.96
CA TRP A 270 -23.21 -9.20 -19.78
C TRP A 270 -21.67 -9.30 -19.84
N LEU A 271 -21.06 -10.21 -19.07
CA LEU A 271 -19.64 -10.60 -19.14
C LEU A 271 -19.37 -11.77 -20.11
N GLU A 272 -20.38 -12.54 -20.57
CA GLU A 272 -20.16 -13.62 -21.55
C GLU A 272 -19.80 -13.11 -22.95
N GLY A 273 -20.02 -11.81 -23.22
CA GLY A 273 -19.54 -11.18 -24.46
C GLY A 273 -18.02 -10.98 -24.56
N LEU A 274 -17.24 -11.41 -23.57
CA LEU A 274 -15.80 -11.15 -23.45
C LEU A 274 -14.92 -12.42 -23.55
N SER A 275 -15.48 -13.59 -23.86
CA SER A 275 -14.70 -14.74 -24.30
C SER A 275 -14.66 -14.84 -25.84
N GLY A 276 -14.02 -13.85 -26.48
CA GLY A 276 -13.56 -13.93 -27.86
C GLY A 276 -14.64 -13.87 -28.94
N GLU A 277 -14.72 -12.72 -29.61
CA GLU A 277 -14.17 -12.55 -30.97
C GLU A 277 -13.36 -11.26 -31.05
#